data_AF-A0A2N2SI27-F1
#
_entry.id   AF-A0A2N2SI27-F1
#
_cell.length_a   1.000
_cell.length_b   1.000
_cell.length_c   1.000
_cell.angle_alpha   90.00
_cell.angle_beta   90.00
_cell.angle_gamma   90.00
#
_symmetry.space_group_name_H-M   'P 1'
#
loop_
_entity.id
_entity.type
_entity.pdbx_description
1 polymer ?
#
loop_
_entity_poly.entity_id
_entity_poly.type
_entity_poly.pdbx_seq_one_letter_code
_entity_poly.pdbx_strand_id
1 'polypeptide(L)'
;MSTAATAMNAAGVHKTEALLFFTLMQLAVIILVARAGGEIALRLGQSSVVGEIVTGILLGPSLFGWLAPGLFKLVFLSAPPEPMQILSQIGLLLLMFQIGLEFDFSHLTERKHRHTVAW
;
A
#
# COMPACT_ATOMS: atom_id res chain seq x y z
N MET A 1 41.13 0.86 17.30
CA MET A 1 40.40 0.46 16.07
C MET A 1 39.17 -0.41 16.35
N SER A 2 39.20 -1.36 17.30
CA SER A 2 38.02 -2.20 17.64
C SER A 2 36.85 -1.44 18.28
N THR A 3 37.12 -0.53 19.23
CA THR A 3 36.07 0.23 19.96
C THR A 3 35.24 1.17 19.08
N ALA A 4 35.85 1.78 18.06
CA ALA A 4 35.13 2.62 17.09
C ALA A 4 34.19 1.80 16.19
N ALA A 5 34.60 0.58 15.81
CA ALA A 5 33.76 -0.34 15.04
C ALA A 5 32.56 -0.85 15.86
N THR A 6 32.76 -1.16 17.14
CA THR A 6 31.68 -1.57 18.05
C THR A 6 30.68 -0.44 18.29
N ALA A 7 31.14 0.80 18.50
CA ALA A 7 30.27 1.96 18.66
C ALA A 7 29.45 2.27 17.39
N MET A 8 30.07 2.12 16.20
CA MET A 8 29.39 2.31 14.92
C MET A 8 28.33 1.24 14.66
N ASN A 9 28.59 -0.02 15.03
CA ASN A 9 27.60 -1.10 14.97
C ASN A 9 26.43 -0.85 15.94
N ALA A 10 26.70 -0.47 17.18
CA ALA A 10 25.65 -0.16 18.15
C ALA A 10 24.76 1.00 17.67
N ALA A 11 25.36 2.07 17.14
CA ALA A 11 24.62 3.19 16.56
C ALA A 11 23.85 2.80 15.28
N GLY A 12 24.35 1.86 14.49
CA GLY A 12 23.66 1.30 13.32
C GLY A 12 22.43 0.50 13.70
N VAL A 13 22.54 -0.38 14.70
CA VAL A 13 21.43 -1.20 15.20
C VAL A 13 20.28 -0.33 15.71
N HIS A 14 20.57 0.69 16.53
CA HIS A 14 19.54 1.58 17.09
C HIS A 14 18.79 2.35 16.00
N LYS A 15 19.47 2.75 14.91
CA LYS A 15 18.84 3.39 13.76
C LYS A 15 17.91 2.43 13.02
N THR A 16 18.35 1.20 12.78
CA THR A 16 17.54 0.18 12.11
C THR A 16 16.30 -0.19 12.94
N GLU A 17 16.44 -0.33 14.26
CA GLU A 17 15.31 -0.61 15.17
C GLU A 17 14.27 0.51 15.12
N ALA A 18 14.70 1.77 15.19
CA ALA A 18 13.80 2.91 15.07
C ALA A 18 13.09 2.95 13.71
N LEU A 19 13.83 2.71 12.61
CA LEU A 19 13.26 2.64 11.27
C LEU A 19 12.20 1.55 11.14
N LEU A 20 12.49 0.34 11.64
CA LEU A 20 11.54 -0.78 11.64
C LEU A 20 10.31 -0.45 12.47
N PHE A 21 10.48 0.12 13.66
CA PHE A 21 9.37 0.50 14.53
C PHE A 21 8.43 1.49 13.84
N PHE A 22 8.96 2.59 13.29
CA PHE A 22 8.14 3.58 12.59
C PHE A 22 7.49 3.00 11.33
N THR A 23 8.20 2.16 10.57
CA THR A 23 7.66 1.52 9.35
C THR A 23 6.51 0.57 9.67
N LEU A 24 6.65 -0.27 10.69
CA LEU A 24 5.60 -1.20 11.11
C LEU A 24 4.40 -0.46 11.71
N MET A 25 4.64 0.61 12.47
CA MET A 25 3.59 1.48 12.98
C MET A 25 2.81 2.13 11.83
N GLN A 26 3.50 2.69 10.83
CA GLN A 26 2.87 3.24 9.62
C GLN A 26 2.02 2.20 8.90
N LEU A 27 2.57 1.00 8.69
CA LEU A 27 1.87 -0.10 8.04
C LEU A 27 0.60 -0.50 8.81
N ALA A 28 0.69 -0.62 10.14
CA ALA A 28 -0.45 -0.95 10.98
C ALA A 28 -1.56 0.09 10.89
N VAL A 29 -1.20 1.39 10.92
CA VAL A 29 -2.15 2.49 10.74
C VAL A 29 -2.80 2.44 9.36
N ILE A 30 -2.02 2.25 8.29
CA ILE A 30 -2.54 2.16 6.92
C ILE A 30 -3.52 0.98 6.80
N ILE A 31 -3.16 -0.21 7.29
CA ILE A 31 -4.02 -1.40 7.24
C ILE A 31 -5.32 -1.17 8.02
N LEU A 32 -5.23 -0.64 9.25
CA LEU A 32 -6.40 -0.41 10.09
C LEU A 32 -7.39 0.55 9.43
N VAL A 33 -6.87 1.67 8.90
CA VAL A 33 -7.68 2.71 8.27
C VAL A 33 -8.24 2.21 6.93
N ALA A 34 -7.45 1.50 6.12
CA ALA A 34 -7.93 0.88 4.88
C ALA A 34 -9.06 -0.13 5.14
N ARG A 35 -8.90 -1.02 6.14
CA ARG A 35 -9.94 -2.00 6.53
C ARG A 35 -11.21 -1.32 7.02
N ALA A 36 -11.10 -0.29 7.85
CA ALA A 36 -12.25 0.49 8.28
C ALA A 36 -12.95 1.16 7.09
N GLY A 37 -12.19 1.73 6.16
CA GLY A 37 -12.71 2.33 4.93
C GLY A 37 -13.44 1.35 4.02
N GLY A 38 -12.88 0.14 3.84
CA GLY A 38 -13.50 -0.94 3.07
C GLY A 38 -14.83 -1.40 3.67
N GLU A 39 -14.87 -1.59 4.99
CA GLU A 39 -16.11 -1.96 5.70
C GLU A 39 -17.19 -0.87 5.61
N ILE A 40 -16.80 0.39 5.74
CA ILE A 40 -17.71 1.53 5.56
C ILE A 40 -18.24 1.58 4.13
N ALA A 41 -17.39 1.34 3.13
CA ALA A 41 -17.82 1.32 1.73
C ALA A 41 -18.81 0.18 1.44
N LEU A 42 -18.59 -1.02 1.99
CA LEU A 42 -19.54 -2.13 1.89
C LEU A 42 -20.90 -1.77 2.49
N ARG A 43 -20.92 -1.09 3.64
CA ARG A 43 -22.16 -0.59 4.26
C ARG A 43 -22.89 0.45 3.42
N LEU A 44 -22.17 1.20 2.59
CA LEU A 44 -22.72 2.18 1.65
C LEU A 44 -23.10 1.57 0.28
N GLY A 45 -22.94 0.24 0.10
CA GLY A 45 -23.24 -0.45 -1.16
C GLY A 45 -22.16 -0.30 -2.24
N GLN A 46 -20.95 0.15 -1.87
CA GLN A 46 -19.79 0.24 -2.75
C GLN A 46 -18.88 -0.98 -2.57
N SER A 47 -17.99 -1.24 -3.54
CA SER A 47 -17.00 -2.30 -3.39
C SER A 47 -15.95 -1.94 -2.32
N SER A 48 -15.44 -2.94 -1.61
CA SER A 48 -14.42 -2.75 -0.56
C SER A 48 -13.19 -1.99 -1.08
N VAL A 49 -12.76 -2.28 -2.31
CA VAL A 49 -11.57 -1.66 -2.94
C VAL A 49 -11.76 -0.14 -3.11
N VAL A 50 -12.96 0.31 -3.46
CA VAL A 50 -13.25 1.76 -3.58
C VAL A 50 -13.10 2.43 -2.22
N GLY A 51 -13.59 1.81 -1.15
CA GLY A 51 -13.43 2.32 0.23
C GLY A 51 -11.98 2.44 0.67
N GLU A 52 -11.17 1.45 0.34
CA GLU A 52 -9.73 1.44 0.62
C GLU A 52 -8.99 2.57 -0.12
N ILE A 53 -9.28 2.76 -1.41
CA ILE A 53 -8.65 3.82 -2.22
C ILE A 53 -9.02 5.20 -1.69
N VAL A 54 -10.32 5.46 -1.46
CA VAL A 54 -10.78 6.75 -0.94
C VAL A 54 -10.12 7.04 0.39
N THR A 55 -10.15 6.06 1.30
CA THR A 55 -9.58 6.22 2.64
C THR A 55 -8.06 6.42 2.61
N GLY A 56 -7.35 5.78 1.68
CA GLY A 56 -5.93 6.04 1.43
C GLY A 56 -5.64 7.47 0.94
N ILE A 57 -6.49 8.01 0.06
CA ILE A 57 -6.39 9.41 -0.39
C ILE A 57 -6.65 10.37 0.78
N LEU A 58 -7.63 10.07 1.65
CA LEU A 58 -7.93 10.86 2.84
C LEU A 58 -6.78 10.82 3.86
N LEU A 59 -6.16 9.66 4.06
CA LEU A 59 -5.01 9.46 4.95
C LEU A 59 -3.74 10.14 4.42
N GLY A 60 -3.70 10.42 3.12
CA GLY A 60 -2.59 11.09 2.45
C GLY A 60 -2.41 12.56 2.85
N PRO A 61 -1.35 13.20 2.34
CA PRO A 61 -1.04 14.60 2.63
C PRO A 61 -2.14 15.56 2.18
N SER A 62 -2.97 15.16 1.20
CA SER A 62 -4.02 15.98 0.59
C SER A 62 -5.15 16.36 1.55
N LEU A 63 -5.47 15.52 2.54
CA LEU A 63 -6.51 15.82 3.53
C LEU A 63 -5.98 15.70 4.96
N PHE A 64 -5.48 14.54 5.37
CA PHE A 64 -4.95 14.37 6.73
C PHE A 64 -3.72 15.27 6.99
N GLY A 65 -2.87 15.47 5.98
CA GLY A 65 -1.77 16.42 6.04
C GLY A 65 -2.21 17.89 6.17
N TRP A 66 -3.41 18.25 5.70
CA TRP A 66 -3.97 19.59 5.83
C TRP A 66 -4.74 19.81 7.14
N LEU A 67 -5.53 18.82 7.58
CA LEU A 67 -6.30 18.88 8.82
C LEU A 67 -5.41 18.78 10.08
N ALA A 68 -4.40 17.90 10.06
CA ALA A 68 -3.56 17.62 11.23
C ALA A 68 -2.08 17.47 10.83
N PRO A 69 -1.41 18.55 10.41
CA PRO A 69 -0.03 18.50 9.92
C PRO A 69 0.98 17.97 10.96
N GLY A 70 0.73 18.21 12.26
CA GLY A 70 1.58 17.69 13.34
C GLY A 70 1.52 16.16 13.48
N LEU A 71 0.31 15.59 13.46
CA LEU A 71 0.11 14.14 13.52
C LEU A 71 0.59 13.45 12.25
N PHE A 72 0.34 14.05 11.07
CA PHE A 72 0.84 13.53 9.81
C PHE A 72 2.37 13.46 9.79
N LYS A 73 3.07 14.50 10.28
CA LYS A 73 4.53 14.49 10.37
C LYS A 73 5.07 13.41 11.30
N LEU A 74 4.42 13.21 12.45
CA LEU A 74 4.84 12.23 13.45
C LEU A 74 4.60 10.78 13.00
N VAL A 75 3.54 10.53 12.22
CA VAL A 75 3.25 9.19 11.72
C VAL A 75 4.00 8.92 10.42
N PHE A 76 3.95 9.82 9.44
CA PHE A 76 4.42 9.56 8.06
C PHE A 76 5.81 10.12 7.71
N LEU A 77 6.30 11.15 8.40
CA LEU A 77 7.65 11.72 8.14
C LEU A 77 8.72 11.26 9.13
N SER A 78 8.35 10.47 10.14
CA SER A 78 9.30 9.90 11.12
C SER A 78 10.15 8.75 10.58
N ALA A 79 9.81 8.21 9.42
CA ALA A 79 10.63 7.24 8.69
C ALA A 79 10.86 7.69 7.24
N PRO A 80 11.98 7.28 6.61
CA PRO A 80 12.18 7.39 5.18
C PRO A 80 11.03 6.71 4.42
N PRO A 81 10.66 7.21 3.23
CA PRO A 81 9.58 6.63 2.43
C PRO A 81 9.96 5.29 1.78
N GLU A 82 11.26 4.98 1.65
CA GLU A 82 11.76 3.81 0.91
C GLU A 82 11.17 2.46 1.37
N PRO A 83 11.11 2.10 2.67
CA PRO A 83 10.56 0.82 3.09
C PRO A 83 9.09 0.64 2.70
N MET A 84 8.27 1.69 2.84
CA MET A 84 6.86 1.68 2.43
C MET A 84 6.69 1.65 0.91
N GLN A 85 7.58 2.29 0.14
CA GLN A 85 7.57 2.21 -1.33
C GLN A 85 7.86 0.79 -1.81
N ILE A 86 8.89 0.14 -1.26
CA ILE A 86 9.22 -1.25 -1.57
C ILE A 86 8.03 -2.15 -1.22
N LEU A 87 7.42 -1.96 -0.04
CA LEU A 87 6.28 -2.76 0.38
C LEU A 87 5.05 -2.58 -0.53
N SER A 88 4.80 -1.33 -0.97
CA SER A 88 3.74 -1.01 -1.93
C SER A 88 3.98 -1.67 -3.28
N GLN A 89 5.22 -1.67 -3.77
CA GLN A 89 5.59 -2.34 -5.02
C GLN A 89 5.40 -3.85 -4.93
N ILE A 90 5.80 -4.46 -3.82
CA ILE A 90 5.57 -5.89 -3.58
C ILE A 90 4.06 -6.17 -3.55
N GLY A 91 3.27 -5.39 -2.81
CA GLY A 91 1.82 -5.54 -2.76
C GLY A 91 1.15 -5.43 -4.13
N LEU A 92 1.55 -4.44 -4.93
CA LEU A 92 1.06 -4.28 -6.31
C LEU A 92 1.46 -5.45 -7.21
N LEU A 93 2.70 -5.93 -7.11
CA LEU A 93 3.17 -7.09 -7.86
C LEU A 93 2.35 -8.33 -7.51
N LEU A 94 2.13 -8.59 -6.22
CA LEU A 94 1.31 -9.71 -5.75
C LEU A 94 -0.14 -9.58 -6.23
N LEU A 95 -0.72 -8.37 -6.22
CA LEU A 95 -2.06 -8.10 -6.73
C LEU A 95 -2.15 -8.37 -8.24
N MET A 96 -1.23 -7.83 -9.04
CA MET A 96 -1.19 -8.04 -10.49
C MET A 96 -0.99 -9.52 -10.83
N PHE A 97 -0.16 -10.22 -10.06
CA PHE A 97 0.03 -11.66 -10.20
C PHE A 97 -1.25 -12.44 -9.90
N GLN A 98 -1.95 -12.11 -8.81
CA GLN A 98 -3.23 -12.72 -8.47
C GLN A 98 -4.27 -12.49 -9.57
N ILE A 99 -4.38 -11.27 -10.09
CA ILE A 99 -5.28 -10.95 -11.21
C ILE A 99 -4.92 -11.79 -12.44
N GLY A 100 -3.64 -11.96 -12.75
CA GLY A 100 -3.19 -12.80 -13.86
C GLY A 100 -3.50 -14.29 -13.70
N LEU A 101 -3.54 -14.81 -12.46
CA LEU A 101 -3.93 -16.20 -12.16
C LEU A 101 -5.45 -16.42 -12.23
N GLU A 102 -6.24 -15.40 -11.86
CA GLU A 102 -7.71 -15.44 -11.93
C GLU A 102 -8.23 -15.23 -13.37
N PHE A 103 -7.42 -14.62 -14.25
CA PHE A 103 -7.84 -14.27 -15.60
C PHE A 103 -7.94 -15.51 -16.50
N ASP A 104 -9.16 -15.86 -16.92
CA ASP A 104 -9.37 -16.92 -17.89
C ASP A 104 -9.17 -16.40 -19.33
N PHE A 105 -8.02 -16.72 -19.92
CA PHE A 105 -7.67 -16.36 -21.30
C PHE A 105 -8.51 -17.09 -22.37
N SER A 106 -9.34 -18.07 -21.98
CA SER A 106 -10.20 -18.83 -22.90
C SER A 106 -11.19 -17.93 -23.65
N HIS A 107 -11.70 -16.88 -23.02
CA HIS A 107 -12.65 -15.93 -23.61
C HIS A 107 -12.04 -15.03 -24.69
N LEU A 108 -10.71 -14.85 -24.70
CA LEU A 108 -10.02 -14.04 -25.72
C LEU A 108 -9.75 -14.82 -27.02
N THR A 109 -9.91 -16.15 -26.99
CA THR A 109 -9.62 -17.04 -28.13
C THR A 109 -10.85 -17.33 -28.99
N GLU A 110 -12.06 -16.95 -28.55
CA GLU A 110 -13.30 -17.26 -29.29
C GLU A 110 -13.47 -16.38 -30.55
N ARG A 111 -12.90 -16.84 -31.68
CA ARG A 111 -13.11 -16.25 -33.02
C ARG A 111 -14.51 -16.55 -33.61
N LYS A 112 -15.60 -16.38 -32.85
CA LYS A 112 -16.94 -16.84 -33.27
C LYS A 112 -17.80 -15.81 -34.00
N HIS A 113 -17.23 -14.73 -34.53
CA HIS A 113 -18.00 -13.70 -35.28
C HIS A 113 -17.40 -13.38 -36.66
N ARG A 114 -17.05 -14.39 -37.46
CA ARG A 114 -16.72 -14.23 -38.90
C ARG A 114 -17.83 -14.64 -39.87
N HIS A 115 -19.04 -14.92 -39.39
CA HIS A 115 -20.20 -15.20 -40.24
C HIS A 115 -21.30 -14.18 -39.96
N THR A 116 -21.26 -13.02 -40.61
CA THR A 116 -22.43 -12.22 -41.02
C THR A 116 -21.96 -10.91 -41.63
N VAL A 117 -21.57 -10.92 -42.91
CA VAL A 117 -21.90 -9.89 -43.92
C VAL A 117 -21.27 -10.32 -45.24
N ALA A 118 -21.96 -11.20 -45.95
CA ALA A 118 -21.80 -11.36 -47.39
C ALA A 118 -23.21 -11.25 -47.98
N TRP A 119 -23.56 -10.02 -48.34
CA TRP A 119 -24.66 -9.68 -49.25
C TRP A 119 -24.11 -8.65 -50.22
#